data_AF-A0A6A1TFE3-F1
#
_entry.id   AF-A0A6A1TFE3-F1
#
_cell.length_a   1.000
_cell.length_b   1.000
_cell.length_c   1.000
_cell.angle_alpha   90.00
_cell.angle_beta   90.00
_cell.angle_gamma   90.00
#
_symmetry.space_group_name_H-M   'P 1'
#
loop_
_entity.id
_entity.type
_entity.pdbx_description
1 polymer ?
#
loop_
_entity_poly.entity_id
_entity_poly.type
_entity_poly.pdbx_seq_one_letter_code
_entity_poly.pdbx_strand_id
1 'polypeptide(L)'
;MLCGTFTARELHELPTPPAGLKIFDHPLMVSRTVVGETGWIFIVAEKLADISFDVSTVEDAYALFQVFDGEILMVEAQVSEYGFNCRVLSNGNGVAPIYFHQSADKLILDWDIDRLAKSVEHKSIDFQYLCRSLIDPVYTHRTPFSNIHLLPPRVELRWDGARVRLTVMEAEAADLEIGEESAGAFLVDYASRMLRRRAVGFHAELSRFFHREVSHL
;
A
#
# COMPACT_ATOMS: atom_id res chain seq x y z
N MET A 1 -8.97 1.89 3.35
CA MET A 1 -7.99 2.18 2.27
C MET A 1 -7.70 3.68 2.19
N LEU A 2 -6.52 4.10 1.74
CA LEU A 2 -6.04 5.50 1.79
C LEU A 2 -6.49 6.33 0.58
N CYS A 3 -6.96 7.56 0.79
CA CYS A 3 -7.00 8.58 -0.25
C CYS A 3 -6.58 9.94 0.30
N GLY A 4 -5.83 10.71 -0.46
CA GLY A 4 -5.37 12.01 0.02
C GLY A 4 -4.60 12.79 -1.04
N THR A 5 -4.54 14.10 -0.83
CA THR A 5 -3.69 15.00 -1.60
C THR A 5 -2.70 15.63 -0.64
N PHE A 6 -1.44 15.63 -1.04
CA PHE A 6 -0.35 16.32 -0.38
C PHE A 6 0.10 17.46 -1.27
N THR A 7 0.30 18.63 -0.69
CA THR A 7 1.07 19.69 -1.32
C THR A 7 2.41 19.85 -0.62
N ALA A 8 3.44 20.24 -1.37
CA ALA A 8 4.77 20.50 -0.81
C ALA A 8 4.69 21.54 0.33
N ARG A 9 3.82 22.53 0.17
CA ARG A 9 3.56 23.56 1.18
C ARG A 9 3.01 22.99 2.48
N GLU A 10 1.97 22.15 2.42
CA GLU A 10 1.40 21.51 3.61
C GLU A 10 2.43 20.64 4.35
N LEU A 11 3.32 19.98 3.61
CA LEU A 11 4.40 19.17 4.20
C LEU A 11 5.60 19.98 4.70
N HIS A 12 5.71 21.26 4.33
CA HIS A 12 6.69 22.16 4.93
C HIS A 12 6.23 22.74 6.27
N GLU A 13 4.93 22.85 6.49
CA GLU A 13 4.31 23.47 7.68
C GLU A 13 4.05 22.45 8.83
N LEU A 14 4.71 21.27 8.79
CA LEU A 14 4.60 20.14 9.75
C LEU A 14 5.06 20.51 11.18
N PRO A 15 4.57 19.81 12.25
CA PRO A 15 4.43 18.34 12.37
C PRO A 15 3.02 17.74 12.19
N THR A 16 2.00 18.51 11.81
CA THR A 16 0.63 17.98 11.79
C THR A 16 0.31 17.24 10.48
N PRO A 17 -0.28 16.02 10.51
CA PRO A 17 -0.74 15.34 9.30
C PRO A 17 -1.70 16.22 8.49
N PRO A 18 -1.60 16.21 7.15
CA PRO A 18 -2.45 17.04 6.31
C PRO A 18 -3.90 16.61 6.43
N ALA A 19 -4.80 17.58 6.61
CA ALA A 19 -6.25 17.36 6.72
C ALA A 19 -6.86 16.68 5.47
N GLY A 20 -6.15 16.73 4.34
CA GLY A 20 -6.52 16.08 3.09
C GLY A 20 -6.38 14.55 3.10
N LEU A 21 -5.68 13.95 4.07
CA LEU A 21 -5.51 12.51 4.16
C LEU A 21 -6.74 11.85 4.80
N LYS A 22 -7.47 11.10 4.00
CA LYS A 22 -8.67 10.35 4.42
C LYS A 22 -8.42 8.86 4.36
N ILE A 23 -8.94 8.19 5.38
CA ILE A 23 -8.82 6.76 5.54
C ILE A 23 -10.22 6.21 5.43
N PHE A 24 -10.43 5.35 4.45
CA PHE A 24 -11.63 4.55 4.40
C PHE A 24 -11.57 3.54 5.54
N ASP A 25 -12.50 3.68 6.47
CA ASP A 25 -12.68 2.82 7.62
C ASP A 25 -13.31 1.49 7.19
N HIS A 26 -12.71 0.38 7.62
CA HIS A 26 -13.16 -0.96 7.28
C HIS A 26 -12.86 -1.91 8.44
N PRO A 27 -13.76 -2.84 8.82
CA PRO A 27 -13.58 -3.72 9.98
C PRO A 27 -12.32 -4.60 9.95
N LEU A 28 -11.84 -4.91 8.75
CA LEU A 28 -10.63 -5.70 8.50
C LEU A 28 -9.37 -4.85 8.39
N MET A 29 -9.43 -3.58 8.74
CA MET A 29 -8.31 -2.66 8.64
C MET A 29 -8.03 -2.00 9.98
N VAL A 30 -6.75 -1.73 10.22
CA VAL A 30 -6.29 -0.90 11.32
C VAL A 30 -5.56 0.28 10.74
N SER A 31 -5.83 1.46 11.30
CA SER A 31 -5.07 2.67 11.00
C SER A 31 -4.52 3.32 12.26
N ARG A 32 -3.31 3.85 12.14
CA ARG A 32 -2.61 4.54 13.23
C ARG A 32 -1.87 5.74 12.67
N THR A 33 -1.90 6.83 13.44
CA THR A 33 -1.08 8.01 13.16
C THR A 33 -0.20 8.24 14.36
N VAL A 34 1.10 8.34 14.13
CA VAL A 34 2.07 8.76 15.13
C VAL A 34 2.62 10.11 14.71
N VAL A 35 2.66 11.05 15.64
CA VAL A 35 3.22 12.38 15.43
C VAL A 35 4.47 12.50 16.29
N GLY A 36 5.60 12.74 15.64
CA GLY A 36 6.88 13.04 16.29
C GLY A 36 7.17 14.53 16.29
N GLU A 37 8.34 14.90 16.79
CA GLU A 37 8.76 16.31 16.87
C GLU A 37 8.99 16.94 15.49
N THR A 38 9.54 16.16 14.56
CA THR A 38 9.97 16.63 13.23
C THR A 38 9.09 16.15 12.08
N GLY A 39 7.99 15.44 12.38
CA GLY A 39 7.17 14.84 11.34
C GLY A 39 6.10 13.91 11.88
N TRP A 40 5.51 13.14 10.98
CA TRP A 40 4.47 12.18 11.31
C TRP A 40 4.58 10.96 10.42
N ILE A 41 3.98 9.87 10.91
CA ILE A 41 3.85 8.63 10.17
C ILE A 41 2.44 8.11 10.31
N PHE A 42 1.89 7.69 9.18
CA PHE A 42 0.57 7.16 9.05
C PHE A 42 0.65 5.73 8.54
N ILE A 43 -0.06 4.83 9.21
CA ILE A 43 -0.04 3.39 8.91
C ILE A 43 -1.46 2.95 8.63
N VAL A 44 -1.60 2.16 7.57
CA VAL A 44 -2.80 1.43 7.22
C VAL A 44 -2.42 -0.02 7.01
N ALA A 45 -3.01 -0.92 7.77
CA ALA A 45 -2.71 -2.34 7.67
C ALA A 45 -3.99 -3.18 7.65
N GLU A 46 -3.90 -4.36 7.05
CA GLU A 46 -4.86 -5.43 7.25
C GLU A 46 -4.89 -5.83 8.74
N LYS A 47 -6.06 -6.17 9.28
CA LYS A 47 -6.18 -6.66 10.65
C LYS A 47 -5.84 -8.15 10.68
N LEU A 48 -4.71 -8.49 11.29
CA LEU A 48 -4.27 -9.87 11.50
C LEU A 48 -4.45 -10.25 12.97
N ALA A 49 -4.94 -11.47 13.24
CA ALA A 49 -5.30 -11.91 14.60
C ALA A 49 -4.09 -11.99 15.55
N ASP A 50 -2.90 -12.28 15.02
CA ASP A 50 -1.69 -12.54 15.81
C ASP A 50 -0.71 -11.35 15.85
N ILE A 51 -1.09 -10.19 15.32
CA ILE A 51 -0.25 -9.00 15.27
C ILE A 51 -0.79 -7.92 16.21
N SER A 52 0.08 -7.40 17.08
CA SER A 52 -0.23 -6.18 17.84
C SER A 52 -0.03 -4.94 16.97
N PHE A 53 -0.98 -4.00 17.07
CA PHE A 53 -0.95 -2.69 16.41
C PHE A 53 -0.77 -1.55 17.43
N ASP A 54 -0.13 -1.84 18.56
CA ASP A 54 0.25 -0.87 19.58
C ASP A 54 1.46 -0.06 19.08
N VAL A 55 1.18 0.89 18.21
CA VAL A 55 2.18 1.79 17.62
C VAL A 55 2.09 3.15 18.30
N SER A 56 3.15 3.56 18.99
CA SER A 56 3.22 4.82 19.73
C SER A 56 4.35 5.74 19.26
N THR A 57 5.40 5.17 18.67
CA THR A 57 6.57 5.87 18.15
C THR A 57 6.78 5.61 16.65
N VAL A 58 7.66 6.39 16.03
CA VAL A 58 8.04 6.19 14.63
C VAL A 58 8.81 4.87 14.48
N GLU A 59 9.62 4.53 15.48
CA GLU A 59 10.37 3.27 15.55
C GLU A 59 9.43 2.06 15.60
N ASP A 60 8.36 2.13 16.40
CA ASP A 60 7.32 1.09 16.45
C ASP A 60 6.69 0.87 15.08
N ALA A 61 6.46 1.96 14.33
CA ALA A 61 5.86 1.92 13.00
C ALA A 61 6.73 1.16 12.00
N TYR A 62 8.03 1.45 11.99
CA TYR A 62 8.98 0.72 11.14
C TYR A 62 9.17 -0.73 11.58
N ALA A 63 9.22 -0.99 12.88
CA ALA A 63 9.32 -2.35 13.40
C ALA A 63 8.12 -3.20 12.97
N LEU A 64 6.90 -2.65 13.09
CA LEU A 64 5.68 -3.28 12.58
C LEU A 64 5.79 -3.53 11.07
N PHE A 65 6.19 -2.51 10.28
CA PHE A 65 6.28 -2.61 8.82
C PHE A 65 7.22 -3.71 8.34
N GLN A 66 8.37 -3.89 9.02
CA GLN A 66 9.38 -4.89 8.66
C GLN A 66 8.91 -6.34 8.88
N VAL A 67 8.14 -6.58 9.94
CA VAL A 67 7.70 -7.94 10.31
C VAL A 67 6.32 -8.30 9.76
N PHE A 68 5.62 -7.35 9.14
CA PHE A 68 4.25 -7.53 8.68
C PHE A 68 4.17 -8.42 7.44
N ASP A 69 3.46 -9.54 7.53
CA ASP A 69 3.26 -10.53 6.44
C ASP A 69 1.91 -10.35 5.71
N GLY A 70 1.21 -9.23 5.95
CA GLY A 70 -0.04 -8.87 5.28
C GLY A 70 0.08 -7.64 4.38
N GLU A 71 -1.05 -7.05 4.01
CA GLU A 71 -1.06 -5.75 3.31
C GLU A 71 -0.84 -4.61 4.32
N ILE A 72 0.23 -3.83 4.12
CA ILE A 72 0.51 -2.64 4.91
C ILE A 72 1.02 -1.50 4.03
N LEU A 73 0.47 -0.32 4.26
CA LEU A 73 0.87 0.94 3.66
C LEU A 73 1.30 1.89 4.77
N MET A 74 2.45 2.50 4.58
CA MET A 74 2.97 3.52 5.48
C MET A 74 3.23 4.79 4.69
N VAL A 75 2.73 5.92 5.19
CA VAL A 75 2.97 7.24 4.63
C VAL A 75 3.64 8.07 5.71
N GLU A 76 4.83 8.57 5.47
CA GLU A 76 5.55 9.42 6.40
C GLU A 76 5.87 10.75 5.75
N ALA A 77 5.95 11.79 6.56
CA ALA A 77 6.59 13.03 6.18
C ALA A 77 7.47 13.52 7.32
N GLN A 78 8.71 13.85 6.99
CA GLN A 78 9.71 14.39 7.91
C GLN A 78 10.20 15.73 7.41
N VAL A 79 10.40 16.68 8.32
CA VAL A 79 10.98 17.99 8.05
C VAL A 79 12.34 18.11 8.70
N SER A 80 13.25 18.74 7.97
CA SER A 80 14.58 19.12 8.42
C SER A 80 14.81 20.59 8.06
N GLU A 81 15.93 21.14 8.51
CA GLU A 81 16.40 22.46 8.12
C GLU A 81 16.61 22.61 6.59
N TYR A 82 16.76 21.50 5.86
CA TYR A 82 17.00 21.47 4.41
C TYR A 82 15.73 21.25 3.57
N GLY A 83 14.57 21.11 4.21
CA GLY A 83 13.28 20.86 3.54
C GLY A 83 12.56 19.65 4.11
N PHE A 84 11.64 19.07 3.33
CA PHE A 84 10.87 17.89 3.74
C PHE A 84 11.19 16.67 2.88
N ASN A 85 10.91 15.50 3.42
CA ASN A 85 10.92 14.24 2.70
C ASN A 85 9.61 13.51 3.00
N CYS A 86 8.85 13.21 1.95
CA CYS A 86 7.66 12.38 2.03
C CYS A 86 7.98 10.99 1.49
N ARG A 87 7.62 9.95 2.26
CA ARG A 87 7.84 8.56 1.84
C ARG A 87 6.52 7.81 1.92
N VAL A 88 6.23 7.03 0.89
CA VAL A 88 5.11 6.09 0.86
C VAL A 88 5.71 4.71 0.67
N LEU A 89 5.55 3.85 1.66
CA LEU A 89 6.09 2.50 1.68
C LEU A 89 4.93 1.53 1.57
N SER A 90 4.98 0.63 0.60
CA SER A 90 4.04 -0.48 0.44
C SER A 90 4.74 -1.78 0.80
N ASN A 91 4.07 -2.63 1.56
CA ASN A 91 4.47 -4.02 1.76
C ASN A 91 3.22 -4.92 1.67
N GLY A 92 3.44 -6.17 1.27
CA GLY A 92 2.38 -7.12 0.93
C GLY A 92 2.46 -7.62 -0.50
N ASN A 93 1.32 -8.08 -1.03
CA ASN A 93 1.17 -8.73 -2.33
C ASN A 93 0.44 -7.86 -3.35
N GLY A 94 0.08 -6.62 -3.00
CA GLY A 94 -0.57 -5.67 -3.89
C GLY A 94 -2.08 -5.88 -4.02
N VAL A 95 -2.69 -6.52 -3.01
CA VAL A 95 -4.16 -6.73 -2.95
C VAL A 95 -4.89 -5.41 -2.65
N ALA A 96 -4.24 -4.50 -1.92
CA ALA A 96 -4.74 -3.15 -1.67
C ALA A 96 -3.99 -2.13 -2.55
N PRO A 97 -4.45 -1.89 -3.80
CA PRO A 97 -3.72 -1.00 -4.71
C PRO A 97 -3.76 0.44 -4.21
N ILE A 98 -2.65 1.15 -4.40
CA ILE A 98 -2.56 2.59 -4.22
C ILE A 98 -2.07 3.19 -5.52
N TYR A 99 -2.90 4.00 -6.14
CA TYR A 99 -2.53 4.78 -7.32
C TYR A 99 -2.02 6.14 -6.90
N PHE A 100 -1.12 6.70 -7.69
CA PHE A 100 -0.62 8.03 -7.47
C PHE A 100 -0.46 8.84 -8.75
N HIS A 101 -0.58 10.15 -8.58
CA HIS A 101 -0.33 11.14 -9.61
C HIS A 101 0.43 12.31 -9.00
N GLN A 102 1.51 12.73 -9.66
CA GLN A 102 2.21 13.97 -9.33
C GLN A 102 1.83 15.06 -10.34
N SER A 103 1.41 16.22 -9.84
CA SER A 103 1.23 17.44 -10.63
C SER A 103 1.92 18.60 -9.94
N ALA A 104 3.00 19.11 -10.55
CA ALA A 104 3.83 20.16 -9.97
C ALA A 104 4.26 19.83 -8.53
N ASP A 105 3.79 20.64 -7.57
CA ASP A 105 4.05 20.55 -6.14
C ASP A 105 3.02 19.70 -5.37
N LYS A 106 2.20 18.93 -6.08
CA LYS A 106 1.15 18.09 -5.50
C LYS A 106 1.41 16.61 -5.78
N LEU A 107 1.25 15.79 -4.75
CA LEU A 107 1.17 14.34 -4.83
C LEU A 107 -0.24 13.91 -4.42
N ILE A 108 -0.95 13.22 -5.30
CA ILE A 108 -2.28 12.68 -5.03
C ILE A 108 -2.14 11.18 -4.91
N LEU A 109 -2.63 10.59 -3.82
CA LEU A 109 -2.71 9.16 -3.59
C LEU A 109 -4.17 8.73 -3.50
N ASP A 110 -4.53 7.63 -4.15
CA ASP A 110 -5.88 7.09 -4.08
C ASP A 110 -5.89 5.57 -4.34
N TRP A 111 -6.67 4.82 -3.55
CA TRP A 111 -6.91 3.40 -3.82
C TRP A 111 -7.88 3.16 -4.99
N ASP A 112 -8.67 4.18 -5.35
CA ASP A 112 -9.65 4.14 -6.43
C ASP A 112 -9.12 4.92 -7.63
N ILE A 113 -8.74 4.18 -8.69
CA ILE A 113 -8.21 4.76 -9.92
C ILE A 113 -9.22 5.66 -10.64
N ASP A 114 -10.52 5.37 -10.59
CA ASP A 114 -11.54 6.19 -11.26
C ASP A 114 -11.66 7.55 -10.56
N ARG A 115 -11.67 7.55 -9.22
CA ARG A 115 -11.65 8.79 -8.42
C ARG A 115 -10.39 9.61 -8.67
N LEU A 116 -9.22 8.97 -8.72
CA LEU A 116 -7.97 9.64 -9.04
C LEU A 116 -7.99 10.21 -10.46
N ALA A 117 -8.41 9.43 -11.45
CA ALA A 117 -8.47 9.89 -12.83
C ALA A 117 -9.37 11.12 -12.96
N LYS A 118 -10.50 11.17 -12.26
CA LYS A 118 -11.40 12.34 -12.24
C LYS A 118 -10.76 13.59 -11.65
N SER A 119 -9.81 13.47 -10.71
CA SER A 119 -9.11 14.63 -10.13
C SER A 119 -7.94 15.15 -10.99
N VAL A 120 -7.45 14.35 -11.95
CA VAL A 120 -6.39 14.75 -12.88
C VAL A 120 -6.95 15.62 -14.01
N GLU A 121 -6.51 16.87 -14.10
CA GLU A 121 -6.94 17.85 -15.12
C GLU A 121 -6.58 17.38 -16.55
N HIS A 122 -5.33 16.97 -16.76
CA HIS A 122 -4.83 16.53 -18.05
C HIS A 122 -4.54 15.02 -18.03
N LYS A 123 -5.41 14.24 -18.66
CA LYS A 123 -5.23 12.79 -18.78
C LYS A 123 -4.44 12.48 -20.04
N SER A 124 -3.36 11.73 -19.89
CA SER A 124 -2.62 11.20 -21.03
C SER A 124 -2.89 9.71 -21.14
N ILE A 125 -3.47 9.27 -22.25
CA ILE A 125 -3.86 7.87 -22.44
C ILE A 125 -2.63 7.05 -22.85
N ASP A 126 -2.39 5.92 -22.17
CA ASP A 126 -1.41 4.94 -22.61
C ASP A 126 -2.04 3.99 -23.64
N PHE A 127 -1.92 4.32 -24.92
CA PHE A 127 -2.43 3.50 -26.01
C PHE A 127 -1.84 2.08 -26.03
N GLN A 128 -0.57 1.92 -25.63
CA GLN A 128 0.06 0.59 -25.60
C GLN A 128 -0.58 -0.28 -24.52
N TYR A 129 -0.85 0.31 -23.35
CA TYR A 129 -1.58 -0.36 -22.28
C TYR A 129 -2.96 -0.81 -22.77
N LEU A 130 -3.73 0.10 -23.39
CA LEU A 130 -5.07 -0.21 -23.89
C LEU A 130 -5.05 -1.36 -24.90
N CYS A 131 -4.18 -1.28 -25.91
CA CYS A 131 -4.05 -2.33 -26.91
C CYS A 131 -3.69 -3.69 -26.29
N ARG A 132 -2.79 -3.71 -25.29
CA ARG A 132 -2.42 -4.96 -24.60
C ARG A 132 -3.56 -5.50 -23.73
N SER A 133 -4.26 -4.65 -23.00
CA SER A 133 -5.36 -5.05 -22.10
C SER A 133 -6.54 -5.72 -22.82
N LEU A 134 -6.69 -5.50 -24.13
CA LEU A 134 -7.71 -6.14 -24.95
C LEU A 134 -7.37 -7.60 -25.29
N ILE A 135 -6.09 -7.95 -25.25
CA ILE A 135 -5.56 -9.24 -25.72
C ILE A 135 -5.14 -10.13 -24.54
N ASP A 136 -4.59 -9.53 -23.48
CA ASP A 136 -4.04 -10.25 -22.33
C ASP A 136 -4.28 -9.44 -21.04
N PRO A 137 -4.68 -10.06 -19.91
CA PRO A 137 -4.67 -9.40 -18.60
C PRO A 137 -3.29 -8.81 -18.26
N VAL A 138 -3.25 -7.47 -18.15
CA VAL A 138 -2.03 -6.71 -17.85
C VAL A 138 -1.83 -6.60 -16.33
N TYR A 139 -1.04 -7.52 -15.75
CA TYR A 139 -0.59 -7.43 -14.35
C TYR A 139 0.68 -6.57 -14.25
N THR A 140 0.55 -5.23 -14.33
CA THR A 140 1.70 -4.32 -14.24
C THR A 140 1.37 -3.08 -13.40
N HIS A 141 2.39 -2.30 -13.05
CA HIS A 141 2.23 -1.00 -12.41
C HIS A 141 1.70 0.10 -13.34
N ARG A 142 1.56 -0.19 -14.64
CA ARG A 142 0.97 0.73 -15.61
C ARG A 142 -0.54 0.76 -15.47
N THR A 143 -1.10 1.92 -15.77
CA THR A 143 -2.54 2.12 -15.81
C THR A 143 -2.95 2.55 -17.23
N PRO A 144 -4.26 2.63 -17.55
CA PRO A 144 -4.73 3.22 -18.81
C PRO A 144 -4.25 4.66 -19.04
N PHE A 145 -3.77 5.34 -18.00
CA PHE A 145 -3.27 6.70 -18.06
C PHE A 145 -1.75 6.72 -17.83
N SER A 146 -0.99 7.31 -18.75
CA SER A 146 0.48 7.34 -18.68
C SER A 146 1.01 8.22 -17.54
N ASN A 147 0.18 9.08 -16.97
CA ASN A 147 0.50 9.98 -15.86
C ASN A 147 -0.12 9.56 -14.52
N ILE A 148 -0.75 8.38 -14.47
CA ILE A 148 -1.23 7.76 -13.23
C ILE A 148 -0.55 6.41 -13.09
N HIS A 149 0.03 6.17 -11.92
CA HIS A 149 0.83 4.98 -11.67
C HIS A 149 0.26 4.20 -10.51
N LEU A 150 0.30 2.86 -10.59
CA LEU A 150 0.07 2.00 -9.44
C LEU A 150 1.37 1.90 -8.64
N LEU A 151 1.31 2.15 -7.34
CA LEU A 151 2.40 1.86 -6.41
C LEU A 151 2.58 0.33 -6.33
N PRO A 152 3.71 -0.22 -6.79
CA PRO A 152 3.92 -1.66 -6.73
C PRO A 152 4.03 -2.13 -5.26
N PRO A 153 3.85 -3.43 -4.98
CA PRO A 153 4.16 -3.98 -3.67
C PRO A 153 5.66 -3.92 -3.38
N ARG A 154 6.04 -3.79 -2.10
CA ARG A 154 7.44 -3.77 -1.63
C ARG A 154 8.25 -2.66 -2.28
N VAL A 155 7.66 -1.47 -2.38
CA VAL A 155 8.29 -0.30 -2.98
C VAL A 155 8.20 0.87 -2.01
N GLU A 156 9.27 1.65 -2.05
CA GLU A 156 9.36 2.95 -1.43
C GLU A 156 9.21 4.04 -2.51
N LEU A 157 8.17 4.85 -2.40
CA LEU A 157 8.02 6.09 -3.13
C LEU A 157 8.57 7.24 -2.28
N ARG A 158 9.58 7.96 -2.79
CA ARG A 158 10.09 9.19 -2.17
C ARG A 158 9.66 10.41 -2.97
N TRP A 159 9.23 11.45 -2.27
CA TRP A 159 8.82 12.71 -2.86
C TRP A 159 9.36 13.90 -2.06
N ASP A 160 10.04 14.80 -2.76
CA ASP A 160 10.70 16.00 -2.20
C ASP A 160 9.96 17.30 -2.52
N GLY A 161 8.71 17.20 -3.02
CA GLY A 161 7.93 18.34 -3.49
C GLY A 161 8.10 18.67 -4.97
N ALA A 162 9.15 18.18 -5.62
CA ALA A 162 9.40 18.42 -7.03
C ALA A 162 9.48 17.13 -7.86
N ARG A 163 9.96 16.03 -7.28
CA ARG A 163 10.24 14.79 -8.00
C ARG A 163 9.80 13.58 -7.19
N VAL A 164 9.15 12.65 -7.85
CA VAL A 164 8.88 11.31 -7.33
C VAL A 164 10.01 10.35 -7.75
N ARG A 165 10.47 9.52 -6.82
CA ARG A 165 11.39 8.40 -7.05
C ARG A 165 10.80 7.13 -6.47
N LEU A 166 10.91 6.02 -7.19
CA LEU A 166 10.51 4.70 -6.71
C LEU A 166 11.78 3.86 -6.50
N THR A 167 11.89 3.24 -5.33
CA THR A 167 12.95 2.31 -4.98
C THR A 167 12.30 0.99 -4.58
N VAL A 168 12.71 -0.12 -5.21
CA VAL A 168 12.27 -1.46 -4.78
C VAL A 168 12.91 -1.75 -3.44
N MET A 169 12.11 -2.15 -2.46
CA MET A 169 12.61 -2.62 -1.19
C MET A 169 13.10 -4.04 -1.41
N GLU A 170 14.40 -4.26 -1.24
CA GLU A 170 14.94 -5.62 -1.22
C GLU A 170 14.25 -6.38 -0.08
N ALA A 171 13.38 -7.31 -0.43
CA ALA A 171 13.07 -8.38 0.49
C ALA A 171 14.37 -9.15 0.68
N GLU A 172 14.69 -9.58 1.90
CA GLU A 172 15.59 -10.71 2.09
C GLU A 172 14.97 -11.91 1.34
N ALA A 173 15.29 -12.01 0.05
CA ALA A 173 15.04 -13.17 -0.74
C ALA A 173 16.11 -14.17 -0.32
N ALA A 174 15.71 -15.22 0.40
CA ALA A 174 16.38 -16.48 0.22
C ALA A 174 16.37 -16.76 -1.30
N ASP A 175 17.53 -16.66 -1.93
CA ASP A 175 17.72 -16.97 -3.35
C ASP A 175 17.12 -18.34 -3.65
N LEU A 176 16.00 -18.33 -4.35
CA LEU A 176 15.47 -19.48 -5.06
C LEU A 176 15.43 -19.09 -6.52
N GLU A 177 16.55 -19.34 -7.22
CA GLU A 177 16.58 -19.37 -8.67
C GLU A 177 15.57 -20.42 -9.16
N ILE A 178 14.51 -19.95 -9.81
CA ILE A 178 13.57 -20.81 -10.52
C ILE A 178 13.87 -20.61 -12.01
N GLY A 179 14.45 -21.65 -12.63
CA GLY A 179 14.68 -21.69 -14.07
C GLY A 179 13.39 -21.57 -14.88
N GLU A 180 13.51 -21.05 -16.09
CA GLU A 180 12.43 -20.56 -16.98
C GLU A 180 11.30 -21.56 -17.31
N GLU A 181 11.41 -22.86 -16.99
CA GLU A 181 10.40 -23.85 -17.38
C GLU A 181 9.32 -24.18 -16.35
N SER A 182 9.25 -23.50 -15.19
CA SER A 182 8.17 -23.81 -14.22
C SER A 182 7.48 -22.64 -13.51
N ALA A 183 7.63 -21.40 -13.98
CA ALA A 183 6.99 -20.24 -13.36
C ALA A 183 5.46 -20.39 -13.20
N GLY A 184 4.79 -21.00 -14.19
CA GLY A 184 3.35 -21.28 -14.11
C GLY A 184 2.98 -22.31 -13.04
N ALA A 185 3.72 -23.41 -12.94
CA ALA A 185 3.48 -24.44 -11.94
C ALA A 185 3.82 -23.95 -10.52
N PHE A 186 4.87 -23.14 -10.38
CA PHE A 186 5.25 -22.51 -9.13
C PHE A 186 4.20 -21.48 -8.67
N LEU A 187 3.70 -20.60 -9.55
CA LEU A 187 2.67 -19.63 -9.18
C LEU A 187 1.37 -20.31 -8.76
N VAL A 188 0.98 -21.39 -9.46
CA VAL A 188 -0.20 -22.18 -9.10
C VAL A 188 -0.02 -22.90 -7.76
N ASP A 189 1.15 -23.48 -7.50
CA ASP A 189 1.46 -24.16 -6.24
C ASP A 189 1.61 -23.16 -5.08
N TYR A 190 2.23 -22.01 -5.30
CA TYR A 190 2.37 -20.94 -4.32
C TYR A 190 1.02 -20.32 -3.97
N ALA A 191 0.19 -19.99 -4.97
CA ALA A 191 -1.18 -19.53 -4.76
C ALA A 191 -2.01 -20.59 -4.03
N SER A 192 -1.87 -21.88 -4.39
CA SER A 192 -2.55 -22.99 -3.71
C SER A 192 -2.11 -23.16 -2.26
N ARG A 193 -0.81 -23.00 -1.95
CA ARG A 193 -0.29 -23.06 -0.58
C ARG A 193 -0.76 -21.86 0.26
N MET A 194 -0.76 -20.66 -0.32
CA MET A 194 -1.27 -19.46 0.34
C MET A 194 -2.78 -19.54 0.61
N LEU A 195 -3.55 -20.02 -0.36
CA LEU A 195 -4.98 -20.27 -0.19
C LEU A 195 -5.27 -21.36 0.84
N ARG A 196 -4.47 -22.45 0.88
CA ARG A 196 -4.59 -23.49 1.92
C ARG A 196 -4.25 -22.96 3.31
N ARG A 197 -3.21 -22.15 3.47
CA ARG A 197 -2.88 -21.50 4.75
C ARG A 197 -4.01 -20.59 5.24
N ARG A 198 -4.61 -19.79 4.34
CA ARG A 198 -5.78 -18.96 4.64
C ARG A 198 -7.04 -19.77 4.94
N ALA A 199 -7.27 -20.87 4.21
CA ALA A 199 -8.43 -21.74 4.42
C ALA A 199 -8.38 -22.45 5.78
N VAL A 200 -7.20 -22.83 6.28
CA VAL A 200 -7.05 -23.42 7.63
C VAL A 200 -7.43 -22.41 8.72
N GLY A 201 -7.05 -21.13 8.57
CA GLY A 201 -7.47 -20.05 9.47
C GLY A 201 -8.99 -19.78 9.40
N PHE A 202 -9.53 -19.66 8.19
CA PHE A 202 -10.95 -19.38 7.97
C PHE A 202 -11.87 -20.53 8.41
N HIS A 203 -11.44 -21.78 8.26
CA HIS A 203 -12.21 -22.95 8.69
C HIS A 203 -12.21 -23.11 10.22
N ALA A 204 -11.12 -22.73 10.90
CA ALA A 204 -11.05 -22.69 12.36
C ALA A 204 -11.93 -21.58 12.96
N GLU A 205 -12.01 -20.42 12.30
CA GLU A 205 -12.89 -19.32 12.70
C GLU A 205 -14.37 -19.62 12.44
N LEU A 206 -14.72 -20.17 11.28
CA LEU A 206 -16.09 -20.64 10.99
C LEU A 206 -16.55 -21.71 11.97
N SER A 207 -15.68 -22.67 12.31
CA SER A 207 -16.01 -23.72 13.28
C SER A 207 -16.22 -23.17 14.69
N ARG A 208 -15.48 -22.14 15.09
CA ARG A 208 -15.69 -21.42 16.37
C ARG A 208 -16.98 -20.58 16.36
N PHE A 209 -17.32 -19.98 15.22
CA PHE A 209 -18.55 -19.21 15.05
C PHE A 209 -19.79 -20.11 15.15
N PHE A 210 -19.80 -21.24 14.43
CA PHE A 210 -20.90 -22.21 14.49
C PHE A 210 -21.00 -22.92 15.85
N HIS A 211 -19.91 -23.19 16.57
CA HIS A 211 -20.00 -23.74 17.93
C HIS A 211 -20.57 -22.75 18.96
N ARG A 212 -20.35 -21.44 18.78
CA ARG A 212 -20.91 -20.41 19.66
C ARG A 212 -22.41 -20.17 19.42
N GLU A 213 -22.86 -20.17 18.17
CA GLU A 213 -24.29 -19.92 17.88
C GLU A 213 -25.19 -21.13 18.15
N VAL A 214 -24.69 -22.37 18.01
CA VAL A 214 -25.51 -23.57 18.30
C VAL A 214 -25.62 -23.88 19.79
N SER A 215 -24.80 -23.27 20.65
CA SER A 215 -24.87 -23.45 22.11
C SER A 215 -25.86 -22.49 22.80
N HIS A 216 -26.51 -21.60 22.04
CA HIS A 216 -27.50 -20.63 22.51
C HIS A 216 -28.88 -20.82 21.86
N LEU A 217 -29.11 -21.96 21.20
CA LEU A 217 -30.41 -22.49 20.79
C LEU A 217 -30.70 -23.77 21.57
#